data_AF-A0A940UVQ0-F1
#
_entry.id   AF-A0A940UVQ0-F1
#
_cell.length_a   1.000
_cell.length_b   1.000
_cell.length_c   1.000
_cell.angle_alpha   90.00
_cell.angle_beta   90.00
_cell.angle_gamma   90.00
#
_symmetry.space_group_name_H-M   'P 1'
#
loop_
_entity.id
_entity.type
_entity.pdbx_description
1 polymer ?
#
loop_
_entity_poly.entity_id
_entity_poly.type
_entity_poly.pdbx_seq_one_letter_code
_entity_poly.pdbx_strand_id
1 'polypeptide(L)'
;MAEEKKGRAVATSTAASIPKFVRGNLSATLKAKEEGKKVAAAFIADGQDEIMRAMDIVPAWGESFSGVCAAKRDAEKYLQKAESDNFSRSLCTYATCNIGFDMMREELGQAPEGAPWGGMARPDMMLGNGQLLCDP
;
A
#
# COMPACT_ATOMS: atom_id res chain seq x y z
N MET A 1 14.51 25.71 -2.52
CA MET A 1 13.45 25.95 -3.53
C MET A 1 13.26 24.65 -4.28
N ALA A 2 12.18 23.90 -4.02
CA ALA A 2 11.94 22.65 -4.73
C ALA A 2 11.54 22.97 -6.18
N GLU A 3 12.28 22.45 -7.15
CA GLU A 3 12.02 22.61 -8.58
C GLU A 3 10.57 22.26 -8.92
N GLU A 4 9.89 23.17 -9.62
CA GLU A 4 8.52 22.98 -10.08
C GLU A 4 8.51 21.85 -11.12
N LYS A 5 8.15 20.64 -10.70
CA LYS A 5 8.11 19.48 -11.59
C LYS A 5 7.10 19.75 -12.71
N LYS A 6 7.58 19.87 -13.95
CA LYS A 6 6.74 19.94 -15.15
C LYS A 6 5.69 18.83 -15.10
N GLY A 7 4.42 19.20 -15.27
CA GLY A 7 3.32 18.26 -15.39
C GLY A 7 3.59 17.24 -16.52
N ARG A 8 3.03 16.03 -16.38
CA ARG A 8 3.14 15.01 -17.42
C ARG A 8 2.55 15.55 -18.72
N ALA A 9 3.35 15.58 -19.79
CA ALA A 9 2.99 16.19 -21.08
C ALA A 9 1.69 15.64 -21.71
N VAL A 10 1.30 14.41 -21.35
CA VAL A 10 0.13 13.70 -21.90
C VAL A 10 -0.96 13.39 -20.87
N ALA A 11 -0.84 13.89 -19.64
CA ALA A 11 -1.87 13.63 -18.62
C ALA A 11 -3.08 14.54 -18.82
N THR A 12 -4.28 13.98 -18.74
CA THR A 12 -5.50 14.78 -18.56
C THR A 12 -5.43 15.53 -17.23
N SER A 13 -6.18 16.64 -17.13
CA SER A 13 -6.30 17.40 -15.87
C SER A 13 -6.73 16.50 -14.69
N THR A 14 -7.66 15.57 -14.95
CA THR A 14 -8.10 14.58 -13.97
C THR A 14 -7.00 13.60 -13.60
N ALA A 15 -6.28 13.01 -14.56
CA ALA A 15 -5.19 12.09 -14.27
C ALA A 15 -4.06 12.76 -13.47
N ALA A 16 -3.84 14.05 -13.68
CA ALA A 16 -2.86 14.83 -12.93
C ALA A 16 -3.24 15.04 -11.44
N SER A 17 -4.53 14.99 -11.07
CA SER A 17 -4.96 15.13 -9.68
C SER A 17 -4.91 13.82 -8.88
N ILE A 18 -5.07 12.66 -9.53
CA ILE A 18 -5.14 11.34 -8.87
C ILE A 18 -3.97 11.06 -7.91
N PRO A 19 -2.69 11.33 -8.23
CA PRO A 19 -1.59 11.02 -7.32
C PRO A 19 -1.68 11.69 -5.94
N LYS A 20 -2.37 12.84 -5.83
CA LYS A 20 -2.58 13.51 -4.55
C LYS A 20 -3.52 12.70 -3.65
N PHE A 21 -4.59 12.15 -4.21
CA PHE A 21 -5.55 11.32 -3.48
C PHE A 21 -4.92 10.01 -3.02
N VAL A 22 -4.24 9.29 -3.93
CA VAL A 22 -3.60 8.00 -3.59
C VAL A 22 -2.49 8.20 -2.55
N ARG A 23 -1.67 9.24 -2.70
CA ARG A 23 -0.68 9.59 -1.67
C ARG A 23 -1.34 9.94 -0.33
N GLY A 24 -2.43 10.70 -0.37
CA GLY A 24 -3.21 11.04 0.81
C GLY A 24 -3.64 9.79 1.58
N ASN A 25 -4.22 8.80 0.89
CA ASN A 25 -4.63 7.53 1.50
C ASN A 25 -3.45 6.77 2.12
N LEU A 26 -2.32 6.64 1.41
CA LEU A 26 -1.16 5.91 1.93
C LEU A 26 -0.54 6.61 3.14
N SER A 27 -0.32 7.92 3.06
CA SER A 27 0.23 8.72 4.17
C SER A 27 -0.71 8.83 5.37
N ALA A 28 -2.03 8.72 5.18
CA ALA A 28 -2.99 8.70 6.27
C ALA A 28 -2.75 7.51 7.22
N THR A 29 -2.28 6.37 6.71
CA THR A 29 -1.95 5.20 7.54
C THR A 29 -0.78 5.51 8.49
N LEU A 30 0.25 6.21 8.01
CA LEU A 30 1.41 6.63 8.81
C LEU A 30 0.99 7.63 9.88
N LYS A 31 0.23 8.66 9.49
CA LYS A 31 -0.31 9.66 10.42
C LYS A 31 -1.22 9.03 11.48
N ALA A 32 -2.01 8.03 11.11
CA ALA A 32 -2.87 7.33 12.05
C ALA A 32 -2.06 6.71 13.20
N LYS A 33 -0.88 6.15 12.91
CA LYS A 33 0.00 5.61 13.96
C LYS A 33 0.58 6.69 14.86
N GLU A 34 0.97 7.84 14.30
CA GLU A 34 1.43 8.99 15.08
C GLU A 34 0.32 9.51 16.02
N GLU A 35 -0.94 9.47 15.57
CA GLU A 35 -2.12 9.85 16.34
C GLU A 35 -2.64 8.74 17.29
N GLY A 36 -1.99 7.57 17.34
CA GLY A 36 -2.42 6.44 18.18
C GLY A 36 -3.68 5.72 17.70
N LYS A 37 -4.14 5.98 16.46
CA LYS A 37 -5.30 5.31 15.83
C LYS A 37 -4.93 3.93 15.30
N LYS A 38 -5.97 3.10 15.12
CA LYS A 38 -5.83 1.77 14.56
C LYS A 38 -5.76 1.82 13.04
N VAL A 39 -4.94 0.94 12.48
CA VAL A 39 -4.79 0.72 11.04
C VAL A 39 -5.16 -0.72 10.73
N ALA A 40 -6.03 -0.94 9.75
CA ALA A 40 -6.38 -2.27 9.28
C ALA A 40 -5.75 -2.53 7.91
N ALA A 41 -5.15 -3.71 7.71
CA ALA A 41 -4.88 -4.19 6.36
C ALA A 41 -6.24 -4.44 5.67
N ALA A 42 -6.45 -3.74 4.57
CA ALA A 42 -7.70 -3.74 3.82
C ALA A 42 -7.43 -4.09 2.36
N PHE A 43 -8.41 -4.71 1.71
CA PHE A 43 -8.29 -5.28 0.37
C PHE A 43 -9.34 -4.70 -0.57
N ILE A 44 -9.04 -4.69 -1.86
CA ILE A 44 -10.03 -4.24 -2.84
C ILE A 44 -11.31 -5.08 -2.73
N ALA A 45 -12.45 -4.41 -2.81
CA ALA A 45 -13.76 -5.02 -2.61
C ALA A 45 -13.92 -5.71 -1.24
N ASP A 46 -13.41 -5.13 -0.14
CA ASP A 46 -13.67 -5.65 1.20
C ASP A 46 -15.13 -5.45 1.66
N GLY A 47 -15.82 -4.42 1.16
CA GLY A 47 -17.16 -4.04 1.59
C GLY A 47 -17.21 -3.56 3.05
N GLN A 48 -16.08 -3.14 3.61
CA GLN A 48 -15.92 -2.82 5.04
C GLN A 48 -15.46 -1.37 5.28
N ASP A 49 -15.27 -0.55 4.24
CA ASP A 49 -14.74 0.84 4.38
C ASP A 49 -15.62 1.71 5.30
N GLU A 50 -16.95 1.66 5.14
CA GLU A 50 -17.87 2.41 5.98
C GLU A 50 -17.78 1.99 7.46
N ILE A 51 -17.60 0.69 7.71
CA ILE A 51 -17.48 0.14 9.07
C ILE A 51 -16.15 0.56 9.68
N MET A 52 -15.03 0.42 8.95
CA MET A 52 -13.71 0.85 9.40
C MET A 52 -13.71 2.33 9.79
N ARG A 53 -14.25 3.19 8.91
CA ARG A 53 -14.34 4.64 9.17
C ARG A 53 -15.23 4.96 10.36
N ALA A 54 -16.37 4.28 10.52
CA ALA A 54 -17.25 4.46 11.66
C ALA A 54 -16.60 4.06 12.99
N MET A 55 -15.61 3.16 12.95
CA MET A 55 -14.83 2.72 14.10
C MET A 55 -13.51 3.49 14.31
N ASP A 56 -13.28 4.57 13.57
CA ASP A 56 -12.01 5.32 13.58
C ASP A 56 -10.78 4.46 13.23
N ILE A 57 -10.98 3.44 12.39
CA ILE A 57 -9.93 2.57 11.85
C ILE A 57 -9.54 3.07 10.46
N VAL A 58 -8.24 3.27 10.23
CA VAL A 58 -7.71 3.73 8.95
C VAL A 58 -7.35 2.53 8.06
N PRO A 59 -7.91 2.41 6.85
CA PRO A 59 -7.59 1.30 5.94
C PRO A 59 -6.24 1.50 5.26
N ALA A 60 -5.41 0.47 5.32
CA ALA A 60 -4.18 0.33 4.56
C ALA A 60 -4.42 -0.57 3.34
N TRP A 61 -4.69 0.06 2.20
CA TRP A 61 -5.00 -0.60 0.94
C TRP A 61 -3.73 -1.17 0.28
N GLY A 62 -3.46 -2.45 0.53
CA GLY A 62 -2.25 -3.12 0.04
C GLY A 62 -2.10 -3.06 -1.47
N GLU A 63 -3.18 -3.30 -2.21
CA GLU A 63 -3.17 -3.30 -3.68
C GLU A 63 -2.89 -1.90 -4.25
N SER A 64 -3.37 -0.85 -3.57
CA SER A 64 -3.06 0.53 -3.95
C SER A 64 -1.56 0.80 -3.82
N PHE A 65 -0.95 0.39 -2.71
CA PHE A 65 0.49 0.53 -2.52
C PHE A 65 1.28 -0.26 -3.55
N SER A 66 0.96 -1.53 -3.78
CA SER A 66 1.64 -2.36 -4.77
C SER A 66 1.50 -1.81 -6.19
N GLY A 67 0.34 -1.25 -6.55
CA GLY A 67 0.14 -0.55 -7.82
C GLY A 67 1.03 0.69 -7.96
N VAL A 68 1.23 1.43 -6.87
CA VAL A 68 2.17 2.56 -6.82
C VAL A 68 3.62 2.08 -6.96
N CYS A 69 4.01 1.00 -6.29
CA CYS A 69 5.33 0.38 -6.44
C CYS A 69 5.59 -0.03 -7.89
N ALA A 70 4.62 -0.68 -8.54
CA ALA A 70 4.71 -1.07 -9.94
C ALA A 70 4.86 0.16 -10.85
N ALA A 71 4.01 1.18 -10.67
CA ALA A 71 4.05 2.40 -11.47
C ALA A 71 5.36 3.19 -11.32
N LYS A 72 6.03 3.05 -10.17
CA LYS A 72 7.33 3.66 -9.88
C LYS A 72 8.52 2.76 -10.18
N ARG A 73 8.29 1.55 -10.69
CA ARG A 73 9.32 0.54 -10.97
C ARG A 73 10.14 0.15 -9.73
N ASP A 74 9.49 0.12 -8.58
CA ASP A 74 10.10 -0.20 -7.29
C ASP A 74 9.53 -1.48 -6.67
N ALA A 75 8.68 -2.21 -7.40
CA ALA A 75 8.07 -3.45 -6.92
C ALA A 75 9.06 -4.64 -6.91
N GLU A 76 10.06 -4.65 -7.80
CA GLU A 76 10.95 -5.80 -8.01
C GLU A 76 11.63 -6.28 -6.72
N LYS A 77 12.14 -5.37 -5.91
CA LYS A 77 12.80 -5.72 -4.64
C LYS A 77 11.87 -6.46 -3.67
N TYR A 78 10.60 -6.08 -3.62
CA TYR A 78 9.61 -6.73 -2.77
C TYR A 78 9.22 -8.11 -3.33
N LEU A 79 9.04 -8.21 -4.65
CA LEU A 79 8.75 -9.49 -5.31
C LEU A 79 9.89 -10.49 -5.10
N GLN A 80 11.14 -10.07 -5.27
CA GLN A 80 12.32 -10.90 -5.02
C GLN A 80 12.44 -11.30 -3.54
N LYS A 81 12.04 -10.41 -2.62
CA LYS A 81 12.00 -10.74 -1.20
C LYS A 81 10.99 -11.84 -0.88
N ALA A 82 9.78 -11.75 -1.42
CA ALA A 82 8.79 -12.82 -1.28
C ALA A 82 9.29 -14.13 -1.93
N GLU A 83 9.86 -14.07 -3.13
CA GLU A 83 10.42 -15.24 -3.81
C GLU A 83 11.55 -15.91 -2.99
N SER A 84 12.35 -15.13 -2.26
CA SER A 84 13.40 -15.65 -1.38
C SER A 84 12.89 -16.54 -0.23
N ASP A 85 11.60 -16.47 0.08
CA ASP A 85 10.92 -17.31 1.08
C ASP A 85 9.95 -18.32 0.42
N ASN A 86 10.25 -18.72 -0.82
CA ASN A 86 9.52 -19.72 -1.60
C ASN A 86 8.06 -19.36 -1.96
N PHE A 87 7.68 -18.08 -1.92
CA PHE A 87 6.40 -17.66 -2.51
C PHE A 87 6.46 -17.81 -4.03
N SER A 88 5.47 -18.54 -4.60
CA SER A 88 5.43 -18.80 -6.04
C SER A 88 5.28 -17.52 -6.86
N ARG A 89 6.02 -17.43 -7.97
CA ARG A 89 5.88 -16.36 -8.96
C ARG A 89 4.54 -16.34 -9.69
N SER A 90 3.74 -17.40 -9.55
CA SER A 90 2.37 -17.46 -10.07
C SER A 90 1.34 -16.77 -9.18
N LEU A 91 1.72 -16.38 -7.95
CA LEU A 91 0.83 -15.66 -7.05
C LEU A 91 0.57 -14.23 -7.53
N CYS A 92 -0.52 -13.64 -7.05
CA CYS A 92 -0.85 -12.25 -7.32
C CYS A 92 0.32 -11.34 -6.95
N THR A 93 0.74 -10.48 -7.89
CA THR A 93 1.86 -9.57 -7.68
C THR A 93 1.56 -8.47 -6.67
N TYR A 94 0.27 -8.15 -6.43
CA TYR A 94 -0.11 -7.30 -5.30
C TYR A 94 0.14 -8.00 -3.95
N ALA A 95 -0.20 -9.29 -3.85
CA ALA A 95 0.02 -10.05 -2.63
C ALA A 95 1.52 -10.18 -2.34
N THR A 96 2.32 -10.67 -3.29
CA THR A 96 3.77 -10.88 -3.08
C THR A 96 4.54 -9.57 -2.91
N CYS A 97 4.09 -8.46 -3.52
CA CYS A 97 4.66 -7.13 -3.26
C CYS A 97 4.42 -6.67 -1.81
N ASN A 98 3.19 -6.84 -1.28
CA ASN A 98 2.92 -6.50 0.12
C ASN A 98 3.65 -7.42 1.10
N ILE A 99 3.63 -8.74 0.85
CA ILE A 99 4.35 -9.72 1.66
C ILE A 99 5.84 -9.39 1.69
N GLY A 100 6.46 -9.15 0.53
CA GLY A 100 7.86 -8.77 0.48
C GLY A 100 8.19 -7.46 1.19
N PHE A 101 7.33 -6.45 1.06
CA PHE A 101 7.46 -5.19 1.81
C PHE A 101 7.37 -5.42 3.32
N ASP A 102 6.42 -6.22 3.78
CA ASP A 102 6.20 -6.53 5.19
C ASP A 102 7.32 -7.40 5.78
N MET A 103 7.86 -8.35 5.00
CA MET A 103 9.04 -9.13 5.37
C MET A 103 10.27 -8.23 5.56
N MET A 104 10.54 -7.32 4.62
CA MET A 104 11.63 -6.35 4.80
C MET A 104 11.37 -5.44 6.00
N ARG A 105 10.11 -5.02 6.22
CA ARG A 105 9.74 -4.19 7.37
C ARG A 105 10.00 -4.91 8.69
N GLU A 106 9.72 -6.21 8.76
CA GLU A 106 9.98 -7.03 9.94
C GLU A 106 11.47 -7.12 10.22
N GLU A 107 12.29 -7.41 9.20
CA GLU A 107 13.75 -7.53 9.33
C GLU A 107 14.42 -6.22 9.76
N LEU A 108 13.93 -5.09 9.26
CA LEU A 108 14.48 -3.76 9.54
C LEU A 108 13.91 -3.14 10.82
N GLY A 109 12.80 -3.68 11.37
CA GLY A 109 12.03 -3.06 12.45
C GLY A 109 11.27 -1.78 12.04
N GLN A 110 11.38 -1.36 10.78
CA GLN A 110 10.76 -0.16 10.22
C GLN A 110 10.52 -0.32 8.71
N ALA A 111 9.72 0.55 8.11
CA ALA A 111 9.48 0.49 6.67
C ALA A 111 10.80 0.64 5.88
N PRO A 112 11.00 -0.13 4.79
CA PRO A 112 12.17 -0.01 3.92
C PRO A 112 12.40 1.42 3.44
N GLU A 113 13.65 1.87 3.50
CA GLU A 113 14.02 3.21 3.05
C GLU A 113 13.69 3.41 1.56
N GLY A 114 13.22 4.60 1.21
CA GLY A 114 12.85 4.92 -0.16
C GLY A 114 11.55 4.25 -0.65
N ALA A 115 10.78 3.61 0.24
CA ALA A 115 9.47 3.08 -0.11
C ALA A 115 8.61 4.15 -0.81
N PRO A 116 7.88 3.80 -1.88
CA PRO A 116 7.11 4.76 -2.66
C PRO A 116 6.15 5.57 -1.79
N TRP A 117 6.33 6.88 -1.80
CA TRP A 117 5.54 7.82 -0.98
C TRP A 117 5.55 7.54 0.53
N GLY A 118 6.61 6.91 1.05
CA GLY A 118 6.77 6.58 2.47
C GLY A 118 6.20 5.22 2.87
N GLY A 119 5.60 4.47 1.93
CA GLY A 119 5.02 3.16 2.23
C GLY A 119 3.67 3.25 2.93
N MET A 120 3.38 2.23 3.73
CA MET A 120 2.20 2.13 4.59
C MET A 120 2.61 1.82 6.02
N ALA A 121 1.79 2.24 6.97
CA ALA A 121 1.96 1.86 8.36
C ALA A 121 1.75 0.35 8.57
N ARG A 122 2.40 -0.20 9.61
CA ARG A 122 2.16 -1.56 10.06
C ARG A 122 0.71 -1.72 10.54
N PRO A 123 -0.10 -2.62 9.96
CA PRO A 123 -1.47 -2.82 10.40
C PRO A 123 -1.53 -3.39 11.83
N ASP A 124 -2.56 -3.02 12.59
CA ASP A 124 -2.90 -3.63 13.90
C ASP A 124 -3.76 -4.88 13.76
N MET A 125 -4.48 -4.99 12.63
CA MET A 125 -5.41 -6.07 12.33
C MET A 125 -5.51 -6.26 10.82
N MET A 126 -6.04 -7.41 10.41
CA MET A 126 -6.36 -7.71 9.02
C MET A 126 -7.86 -7.97 8.90
N LEU A 127 -8.51 -7.32 7.94
CA LEU A 127 -9.92 -7.54 7.64
C LEU A 127 -10.02 -8.33 6.34
N GLY A 128 -10.31 -9.63 6.45
CA GLY A 128 -10.56 -10.48 5.30
C GLY A 128 -11.94 -10.24 4.70
N ASN A 129 -12.07 -10.39 3.38
CA ASN A 129 -13.33 -10.20 2.65
C ASN A 129 -14.04 -11.52 2.28
N GLY A 130 -13.66 -12.64 2.90
CA GLY A 130 -14.32 -13.93 2.73
C GLY A 130 -14.35 -14.44 1.28
N GLN A 131 -13.27 -14.27 0.51
CA GLN A 131 -13.16 -14.72 -0.90
C GLN A 131 -14.10 -14.00 -1.88
N LEU A 132 -14.51 -12.76 -1.59
CA LEU A 132 -15.42 -12.04 -2.51
C LEU A 132 -14.83 -11.84 -3.92
N LEU A 133 -13.51 -11.72 -4.04
CA LEU A 133 -12.83 -11.42 -5.30
C LEU A 133 -11.86 -12.51 -5.77
N CYS A 134 -10.99 -12.99 -4.89
CA CYS A 134 -9.98 -13.99 -5.20
C CYS A 134 -9.73 -14.87 -3.96
N ASP A 135 -9.02 -15.98 -4.18
CA ASP A 135 -8.53 -16.79 -3.07
C ASP A 135 -7.61 -15.95 -2.18
N PRO A 136 -7.75 -16.06 -0.85
CA PRO A 136 -6.93 -15.34 0.13
C PRO A 136 -5.48 -15.82 0.14
#